data_AF-A0A654CIF5-F1
#
_entry.id   AF-A0A654CIF5-F1
#
_cell.length_a   1.000
_cell.length_b   1.000
_cell.length_c   1.000
_cell.angle_alpha   90.00
_cell.angle_beta   90.00
_cell.angle_gamma   90.00
#
_symmetry.space_group_name_H-M   'P 1'
#
loop_
_entity.id
_entity.type
_entity.pdbx_description
1 polymer ?
#
loop_
_entity_poly.entity_id
_entity_poly.type
_entity_poly.pdbx_seq_one_letter_code
_entity_poly.pdbx_strand_id
1 'polypeptide(L)'
;MTFANSKSRRTRSIPIYPDLESTFLDYFKAQGPFPNCIRHFSRVLDSTSIKLPDGQAEHVLRHTFAYHFVITGGNILALQKVFGHASVTMTMRYAHLAQDHLQEALRCNPIFDTFSTPT
;
A
#
# COMPACT_ATOMS: atom_id res chain seq x y z
N MET A 1 -11.72 4.96 4.20
CA MET A 1 -12.26 3.71 3.61
C MET A 1 -12.06 2.53 4.58
N THR A 2 -13.10 1.74 4.83
CA THR A 2 -13.05 0.59 5.76
C THR A 2 -13.14 -0.73 4.98
N PHE A 3 -12.23 -1.65 5.25
CA PHE A 3 -12.21 -3.00 4.67
C PHE A 3 -12.53 -4.02 5.77
N ALA A 4 -13.67 -4.69 5.67
CA ALA A 4 -14.15 -5.70 6.61
C ALA A 4 -14.19 -7.10 5.98
N ASN A 5 -14.29 -8.15 6.81
CA ASN A 5 -14.63 -9.52 6.40
C ASN A 5 -13.74 -10.16 5.31
N SER A 6 -12.42 -9.97 5.38
CA SER A 6 -11.48 -10.77 4.58
C SER A 6 -11.28 -12.17 5.16
N LYS A 7 -10.51 -13.05 4.50
CA LYS A 7 -10.17 -14.43 4.95
C LYS A 7 -9.68 -14.51 6.41
N SER A 8 -9.16 -13.41 6.98
CA SER A 8 -8.72 -13.35 8.38
C SER A 8 -9.73 -12.71 9.35
N ARG A 9 -10.94 -12.35 8.92
CA ARG A 9 -11.99 -11.62 9.69
C ARG A 9 -11.52 -10.32 10.37
N ARG A 10 -10.38 -9.76 9.96
CA ARG A 10 -9.87 -8.49 10.51
C ARG A 10 -10.43 -7.32 9.71
N THR A 11 -11.01 -6.37 10.43
CA THR A 11 -11.43 -5.08 9.88
C THR A 11 -10.28 -4.10 9.99
N ARG A 12 -10.07 -3.29 8.95
CA ARG A 12 -9.08 -2.20 8.96
C ARG A 12 -9.60 -0.98 8.22
N SER A 13 -9.21 0.19 8.70
CA SER A 13 -9.55 1.48 8.08
C SER A 13 -8.28 2.11 7.52
N ILE A 14 -8.32 2.48 6.25
CA ILE A 14 -7.22 3.14 5.56
C ILE A 14 -7.66 4.58 5.25
N PRO A 15 -6.89 5.59 5.66
CA PRO A 15 -7.18 6.97 5.30
C PRO A 15 -7.03 7.13 3.78
N ILE A 16 -7.93 7.90 3.20
CA ILE A 16 -7.91 8.30 1.80
C ILE A 16 -8.07 9.80 1.72
N TYR A 17 -7.71 10.41 0.58
CA TYR A 17 -7.88 11.83 0.39
C TYR A 17 -9.37 12.23 0.43
N PRO A 18 -9.73 13.38 1.03
CA PRO A 18 -11.12 13.84 1.12
C PRO A 18 -11.82 13.93 -0.24
N ASP A 19 -11.12 14.40 -1.27
CA ASP A 19 -11.69 14.53 -2.64
C ASP A 19 -11.99 13.18 -3.28
N LEU A 20 -11.20 12.15 -2.96
CA LEU A 20 -11.46 10.78 -3.40
C LEU A 20 -12.65 10.18 -2.65
N GLU A 21 -12.76 10.48 -1.35
CA GLU A 21 -13.88 10.05 -0.54
C GLU A 21 -15.20 10.65 -1.03
N SER A 22 -15.25 11.96 -1.30
CA SER A 22 -16.45 12.61 -1.84
C SER A 22 -16.87 12.03 -3.20
N THR A 23 -15.90 11.82 -4.10
CA THR A 23 -16.14 11.19 -5.42
C THR A 23 -16.77 9.80 -5.29
N PHE A 24 -16.28 8.97 -4.36
CA PHE A 24 -16.87 7.65 -4.12
C PHE A 24 -18.26 7.73 -3.50
N LEU A 25 -18.49 8.65 -2.56
CA LEU A 25 -19.80 8.83 -1.95
C LEU A 25 -20.85 9.24 -2.98
N ASP A 26 -20.51 10.14 -3.90
CA ASP A 26 -21.43 10.59 -4.94
C ASP A 26 -21.71 9.49 -5.96
N TYR A 27 -20.69 8.73 -6.36
CA TYR A 27 -20.87 7.53 -7.18
C TYR A 27 -21.78 6.49 -6.49
N PHE A 28 -21.53 6.16 -5.22
CA PHE A 28 -22.31 5.16 -4.49
C PHE A 28 -23.76 5.59 -4.24
N LYS A 29 -24.02 6.90 -4.06
CA LYS A 29 -25.41 7.41 -4.00
C LYS A 29 -26.14 7.23 -5.33
N ALA A 30 -25.44 7.42 -6.46
CA ALA A 30 -26.05 7.37 -7.78
C ALA A 30 -26.20 5.93 -8.32
N GLN A 31 -25.21 5.06 -8.11
CA GLN A 31 -25.12 3.74 -8.75
C GLN A 31 -25.05 2.56 -7.77
N GLY A 32 -24.90 2.81 -6.47
CA GLY A 32 -24.64 1.77 -5.48
C GLY A 32 -23.20 1.24 -5.51
N PRO A 33 -22.90 0.16 -4.75
CA PRO A 33 -21.57 -0.43 -4.69
C PRO A 33 -21.08 -0.92 -6.05
N PHE A 34 -19.75 -0.95 -6.25
CA PHE A 34 -19.19 -1.48 -7.48
C PHE A 34 -19.61 -2.94 -7.72
N PRO A 35 -20.03 -3.31 -8.94
CA PRO A 35 -20.27 -4.70 -9.30
C PRO A 35 -18.94 -5.46 -9.36
N ASN A 36 -19.01 -6.79 -9.52
CA ASN A 36 -17.81 -7.58 -9.74
C ASN A 36 -17.12 -7.15 -11.05
N CYS A 37 -15.97 -6.50 -10.91
CA CYS A 37 -15.24 -5.88 -12.01
C CYS A 37 -14.04 -6.72 -12.49
N ILE A 38 -13.73 -7.88 -11.89
CA ILE A 38 -12.47 -8.59 -12.18
C ILE A 38 -12.36 -9.05 -13.63
N ARG A 39 -13.48 -9.49 -14.23
CA ARG A 39 -13.51 -9.90 -15.64
C ARG A 39 -13.33 -8.71 -16.59
N HIS A 40 -13.91 -7.57 -16.25
CA HIS A 40 -13.74 -6.35 -17.04
C HIS A 40 -12.29 -5.86 -16.91
N PHE A 41 -11.76 -5.84 -15.70
CA PHE A 41 -10.36 -5.51 -15.43
C PHE A 41 -9.39 -6.41 -16.20
N SER A 42 -9.62 -7.73 -16.21
CA SER A 42 -8.80 -8.68 -16.96
C SER A 42 -8.82 -8.41 -18.47
N ARG A 43 -10.00 -8.10 -19.04
CA ARG A 43 -10.11 -7.71 -20.46
C ARG A 43 -9.38 -6.42 -20.78
N VAL A 44 -9.46 -5.43 -19.88
CA VAL A 44 -8.73 -4.18 -20.04
C VAL A 44 -7.23 -4.45 -19.98
N LEU A 45 -6.74 -5.27 -19.04
CA LEU A 45 -5.35 -5.69 -19.00
C LEU A 45 -4.90 -6.36 -20.30
N ASP A 46 -5.72 -7.26 -20.87
CA ASP A 46 -5.42 -7.93 -22.15
C ASP A 46 -5.28 -6.95 -23.33
N SER A 47 -5.96 -5.81 -23.27
CA SER A 47 -5.87 -4.74 -24.26
C SER A 47 -4.61 -3.86 -24.11
N THR A 48 -3.87 -3.99 -23.02
CA THR A 48 -2.63 -3.24 -22.78
C THR A 48 -1.39 -4.06 -23.16
N SER A 49 -0.23 -3.42 -23.15
CA SER A 49 1.07 -4.09 -23.29
C SER A 49 1.54 -4.80 -22.01
N ILE A 50 0.80 -4.71 -20.90
CA ILE A 50 1.20 -5.24 -19.59
C ILE A 50 1.00 -6.76 -19.59
N LYS A 51 2.09 -7.51 -19.36
CA LYS A 51 2.06 -8.97 -19.17
C LYS A 51 2.25 -9.30 -17.70
N LEU A 52 1.31 -10.06 -17.15
CA LEU A 52 1.33 -10.50 -15.75
C LEU A 52 1.47 -12.02 -15.69
N PRO A 53 2.14 -12.56 -14.65
CA PRO A 53 2.07 -13.98 -14.36
C PRO A 53 0.63 -14.42 -14.06
N ASP A 54 0.34 -15.69 -14.32
CA ASP A 54 -0.99 -16.27 -14.09
C ASP A 54 -1.46 -16.02 -12.65
N GLY A 55 -2.72 -15.58 -12.52
CA GLY A 55 -3.35 -15.29 -11.23
C GLY A 55 -2.93 -13.98 -10.55
N GLN A 56 -2.04 -13.17 -11.15
CA GLN A 56 -1.59 -11.91 -10.53
C GLN A 56 -2.52 -10.71 -10.77
N ALA A 57 -3.48 -10.81 -11.68
CA ALA A 57 -4.39 -9.70 -11.97
C ALA A 57 -5.13 -9.18 -10.72
N GLU A 58 -5.55 -10.06 -9.82
CA GLU A 58 -6.25 -9.68 -8.57
C GLU A 58 -5.36 -8.92 -7.57
N HIS A 59 -4.03 -9.00 -7.73
CA HIS A 59 -3.07 -8.47 -6.77
C HIS A 59 -2.10 -7.45 -7.37
N VAL A 60 -2.11 -7.27 -8.70
CA VAL A 60 -1.15 -6.38 -9.38
C VAL A 60 -1.21 -4.97 -8.84
N LEU A 61 -2.40 -4.37 -8.71
CA LEU A 61 -2.55 -2.99 -8.20
C LEU A 61 -2.11 -2.88 -6.73
N ARG A 62 -2.30 -3.94 -5.95
CA ARG A 62 -1.80 -4.00 -4.57
C ARG A 62 -0.27 -4.06 -4.55
N HIS A 63 0.34 -4.84 -5.45
CA HIS A 63 1.79 -4.87 -5.61
C HIS A 63 2.35 -3.52 -6.07
N THR A 64 1.67 -2.85 -7.00
CA THR A 64 2.01 -1.49 -7.44
C THR A 64 1.98 -0.51 -6.28
N PHE A 65 0.92 -0.52 -5.46
CA PHE A 65 0.87 0.34 -4.26
C PHE A 65 2.04 0.07 -3.31
N ALA A 66 2.33 -1.20 -3.00
CA ALA A 66 3.43 -1.53 -2.10
C ALA A 66 4.79 -1.11 -2.65
N TYR A 67 5.01 -1.31 -3.95
CA TYR A 67 6.22 -0.88 -4.63
C TYR A 67 6.42 0.62 -4.44
N HIS A 68 5.43 1.43 -4.85
CA HIS A 68 5.51 2.88 -4.73
C HIS A 68 5.64 3.34 -3.28
N PHE A 69 4.89 2.75 -2.36
CA PHE A 69 4.94 3.11 -0.94
C PHE A 69 6.34 2.92 -0.35
N VAL A 70 7.00 1.79 -0.64
CA VAL A 70 8.33 1.50 -0.07
C VAL A 70 9.42 2.33 -0.73
N ILE A 71 9.43 2.48 -2.07
CA ILE A 71 10.46 3.30 -2.74
C ILE A 71 10.40 4.78 -2.34
N THR A 72 9.22 5.27 -1.92
CA THR A 72 9.07 6.65 -1.42
C THR A 72 9.48 6.79 0.06
N GLY A 73 10.11 5.78 0.66
CA GLY A 73 10.55 5.80 2.06
C GLY A 73 9.45 5.43 3.07
N GLY A 74 8.37 4.80 2.62
CA GLY A 74 7.28 4.38 3.50
C GLY A 74 7.70 3.29 4.49
N ASN A 75 7.24 3.41 5.73
CA ASN A 75 7.58 2.45 6.79
C ASN A 75 6.95 1.07 6.54
N ILE A 76 7.77 0.02 6.48
CA ILE A 76 7.31 -1.35 6.17
C ILE A 76 6.30 -1.92 7.19
N LEU A 77 6.37 -1.50 8.45
CA LEU A 77 5.39 -1.88 9.48
C LEU A 77 4.06 -1.14 9.27
N ALA A 78 4.09 0.09 8.77
CA ALA A 78 2.87 0.79 8.35
C ALA A 78 2.24 0.06 7.15
N LEU A 79 3.04 -0.32 6.15
CA LEU A 79 2.56 -1.10 5.00
C LEU A 79 1.89 -2.41 5.43
N GLN A 80 2.46 -3.12 6.42
CA GLN A 80 1.85 -4.33 6.99
C GLN A 80 0.43 -4.06 7.51
N LYS A 81 0.22 -2.96 8.24
CA LYS A 81 -1.09 -2.56 8.78
C LYS A 81 -2.07 -2.18 7.67
N VAL A 82 -1.62 -1.37 6.70
CA VAL A 82 -2.42 -0.98 5.52
C VAL A 82 -2.92 -2.22 4.77
N PHE A 83 -2.05 -3.22 4.61
CA PHE A 83 -2.36 -4.46 3.90
C PHE A 83 -3.09 -5.51 4.75
N GLY A 84 -3.14 -5.33 6.07
CA GLY A 84 -3.69 -6.31 7.00
C GLY A 84 -2.93 -7.64 6.98
N HIS A 85 -1.62 -7.61 6.72
CA HIS A 85 -0.81 -8.83 6.74
C HIS A 85 -0.73 -9.41 8.16
N ALA A 86 -0.93 -10.73 8.25
CA ALA A 86 -0.94 -11.44 9.53
C ALA A 86 0.44 -11.45 10.20
N SER A 87 1.51 -11.50 9.41
CA SER A 87 2.89 -11.42 9.87
C SER A 87 3.69 -10.39 9.06
N VAL A 88 4.74 -9.84 9.67
CA VAL A 88 5.67 -8.94 8.98
C VAL A 88 6.38 -9.64 7.81
N THR A 89 6.63 -10.95 7.92
CA THR A 89 7.26 -11.78 6.87
C THR A 89 6.53 -11.68 5.53
N MET A 90 5.19 -11.59 5.54
CA MET A 90 4.42 -11.40 4.30
C MET A 90 4.72 -10.04 3.63
N THR A 91 5.00 -9.01 4.41
CA THR A 91 5.37 -7.67 3.93
C THR A 91 6.84 -7.57 3.55
N MET A 92 7.71 -8.39 4.17
CA MET A 92 9.16 -8.38 3.91
C MET A 92 9.53 -8.65 2.45
N ARG A 93 8.62 -9.22 1.64
CA ARG A 93 8.82 -9.34 0.19
C ARG A 93 9.11 -8.01 -0.51
N TYR A 94 8.76 -6.86 0.08
CA TYR A 94 9.05 -5.53 -0.46
C TYR A 94 10.26 -4.85 0.20
N ALA A 95 10.90 -5.46 1.20
CA ALA A 95 11.98 -4.82 1.96
C ALA A 95 13.19 -4.45 1.09
N HIS A 96 13.45 -5.23 0.03
CA HIS A 96 14.52 -4.96 -0.94
C HIS A 96 14.32 -3.67 -1.75
N LEU A 97 13.12 -3.07 -1.71
CA LEU A 97 12.81 -1.81 -2.37
C LEU A 97 13.10 -0.60 -1.47
N ALA A 98 13.35 -0.82 -0.18
CA ALA A 98 13.66 0.26 0.74
C ALA A 98 15.03 0.85 0.40
N GLN A 99 15.14 2.16 0.49
CA GLN A 99 16.41 2.83 0.26
C GLN A 99 17.40 2.46 1.37
N ASP A 100 18.70 2.45 1.04
CA ASP A 100 19.72 2.20 2.02
C ASP A 100 19.84 3.40 2.97
N HIS A 101 19.51 3.18 4.24
CA HIS A 101 19.39 4.22 5.27
C HIS A 101 20.47 4.08 6.35
N LEU A 102 21.63 3.48 6.05
CA LEU A 102 22.70 3.34 7.06
C LEU A 102 23.11 4.69 7.69
N GLN A 103 23.07 5.79 6.93
CA GLN A 103 23.35 7.14 7.45
C GLN A 103 22.28 7.65 8.44
N GLU A 104 21.06 7.11 8.39
CA GLU A 104 20.00 7.40 9.34
C GLU A 104 20.40 6.99 10.77
N ALA A 105 21.30 6.00 10.92
CA ALA A 105 21.84 5.63 12.22
C ALA A 105 22.58 6.79 12.90
N LEU A 106 23.23 7.67 12.13
CA LEU A 106 23.84 8.88 12.67
C LEU A 106 22.79 9.91 13.09
N ARG A 107 21.66 10.00 12.40
CA ARG A 107 20.58 10.95 12.70
C ARG A 107 19.68 10.50 13.86
N CYS A 108 19.48 9.19 14.01
CA CYS A 108 18.51 8.60 14.92
C CYS A 108 19.13 7.94 16.16
N ASN A 109 20.45 8.06 16.36
CA ASN A 109 21.09 7.59 17.59
C ASN A 109 20.82 8.58 18.76
N PRO A 110 20.86 8.09 20.01
CA PRO A 110 20.53 8.91 21.19
C PRO A 110 21.53 10.04 21.51
N ILE A 111 22.69 10.09 20.87
CA ILE A 111 23.73 11.10 21.12
C ILE A 111 23.86 12.12 19.98
N PHE A 112 22.94 12.12 19.00
CA PHE A 112 22.98 13.00 17.84
C PHE A 112 23.13 14.49 18.21
N ASP A 113 22.38 14.95 19.22
CA ASP A 113 22.38 16.35 19.65
C ASP A 113 23.76 16.80 20.17
N THR A 114 24.56 15.89 20.73
CA THR A 114 25.89 16.24 21.28
C THR A 114 26.91 16.63 20.20
N PHE A 115 26.70 16.21 18.95
CA PHE A 115 27.60 16.46 17.83
C PHE A 115 27.01 17.38 16.76
N SER A 116 25.75 17.80 16.90
CA SER A 116 25.00 18.51 15.84
C SER A 116 24.86 20.02 16.09
N THR A 117 25.16 20.51 17.29
CA THR A 117 25.18 21.95 17.61
C THR A 117 26.59 22.52 17.45
N PRO A 118 26.81 23.50 16.56
CA PRO A 118 28.03 24.30 16.58
C PRO A 118 28.02 25.17 17.84
N THR A 119 29.14 25.21 18.54
CA THR A 119 29.41 26.17 19.61
C THR A 119 29.58 27.57 19.05
#